data_AF-A0A9D1KL35-F1
#
_entry.id   AF-A0A9D1KL35-F1
#
_cell.length_a   1.000
_cell.length_b   1.000
_cell.length_c   1.000
_cell.angle_alpha   90.00
_cell.angle_beta   90.00
_cell.angle_gamma   90.00
#
_symmetry.space_group_name_H-M   'P 1'
#
loop_
_entity.id
_entity.type
_entity.pdbx_description
1 polymer ?
#
loop_
_entity_poly.entity_id
_entity_poly.type
_entity_poly.pdbx_seq_one_letter_code
_entity_poly.pdbx_strand_id
1 'polypeptide(L)'
;MGLQNATGEYVLFIDADDYVYPQYFERIDESISDDVDLLEFGYYNEQTGTNIVPHRLRKRMSVLSNFMYEPYGYLAAMWSRVIRRLFEGVEHSKAIYTEDYYVLYQIYRKEPTIKKLDDILYYYCKNSNSITNDYSDESKIKGNAIASLDVGTSLLERFADKRAEQRRLEAYICLTCAGVYSLYNRYGVTDGKAEFVRIFRKHVSLGAFMVSGLIPKMVILIFGLSPKLHSKLSSLINHR
;
A
#
# COMPACT_ATOMS: atom_id res chain seq x y z
N MET A 1 1.91 -15.55 15.24
CA MET A 1 1.18 -16.02 16.44
C MET A 1 -0.32 -15.76 16.35
N GLY A 2 -0.80 -14.52 16.21
CA GLY A 2 -2.25 -14.23 16.16
C GLY A 2 -3.03 -15.04 15.13
N LEU A 3 -2.62 -15.00 13.86
CA LEU A 3 -3.28 -15.73 12.77
C LEU A 3 -3.26 -17.26 12.95
N GLN A 4 -2.24 -17.82 13.59
CA GLN A 4 -2.12 -19.27 13.84
C GLN A 4 -3.12 -19.75 14.91
N ASN A 5 -3.51 -18.86 15.83
CA ASN A 5 -4.45 -19.16 16.90
C ASN A 5 -5.89 -18.77 16.55
N ALA A 6 -6.11 -18.04 15.45
CA ALA A 6 -7.43 -17.58 15.04
C ALA A 6 -8.32 -18.75 14.57
N THR A 7 -9.47 -18.91 15.20
CA THR A 7 -10.45 -19.97 14.88
C THR A 7 -11.74 -19.45 14.24
N GLY A 8 -11.93 -18.13 14.16
CA GLY A 8 -13.09 -17.52 13.49
C GLY A 8 -13.09 -17.76 11.98
N GLU A 9 -14.27 -17.73 11.35
CA GLU A 9 -14.41 -17.77 9.88
C GLU A 9 -13.76 -16.55 9.21
N TYR A 10 -13.86 -15.41 9.89
CA TYR A 10 -13.27 -14.16 9.50
C TYR A 10 -12.13 -13.77 10.43
N VAL A 11 -11.14 -13.08 9.86
CA VAL A 11 -10.03 -12.48 10.59
C VAL A 11 -10.05 -10.98 10.31
N LEU A 12 -9.89 -10.19 11.36
CA LEU A 12 -9.68 -8.75 11.31
C LEU A 12 -8.47 -8.39 12.17
N PHE A 13 -7.91 -7.22 11.93
CA PHE A 13 -6.73 -6.71 12.61
C PHE A 13 -7.10 -5.39 13.28
N ILE A 14 -6.60 -5.18 14.49
CA ILE A 14 -6.76 -3.93 15.24
C ILE A 14 -5.40 -3.62 15.83
N ASP A 15 -4.87 -2.44 15.52
CA ASP A 15 -3.61 -2.00 16.09
C ASP A 15 -3.83 -1.57 17.55
N ALA A 16 -2.85 -1.84 18.41
CA ALA A 16 -3.00 -1.67 19.86
C ALA A 16 -3.08 -0.21 20.32
N ASP A 17 -2.71 0.72 19.45
CA ASP A 17 -2.74 2.17 19.66
C ASP A 17 -3.94 2.85 19.00
N ASP A 18 -4.84 2.09 18.39
CA ASP A 18 -6.04 2.57 17.71
C ASP A 18 -7.33 2.20 18.48
N TYR A 19 -8.45 2.77 18.03
CA TYR A 19 -9.78 2.40 18.51
C TYR A 19 -10.78 2.22 17.37
N VAL A 20 -11.89 1.54 17.68
CA VAL A 20 -12.92 1.20 16.71
C VAL A 20 -14.25 1.84 17.09
N TYR A 21 -15.15 1.92 16.12
CA TYR A 21 -16.51 2.42 16.31
C TYR A 21 -17.25 1.63 17.41
N PRO A 22 -18.10 2.26 18.25
CA PRO A 22 -18.76 1.55 19.35
C PRO A 22 -19.56 0.31 18.91
N GLN A 23 -20.19 0.35 17.73
CA GLN A 23 -20.90 -0.78 17.13
C GLN A 23 -20.06 -1.50 16.05
N TYR A 24 -18.73 -1.48 16.14
CA TYR A 24 -17.82 -2.02 15.12
C TYR A 24 -18.18 -3.45 14.69
N PHE A 25 -18.30 -4.36 15.65
CA PHE A 25 -18.59 -5.76 15.37
C PHE A 25 -20.01 -5.97 14.83
N GLU A 26 -21.00 -5.25 15.36
CA GLU A 26 -22.40 -5.32 14.90
C GLU A 26 -22.51 -4.86 13.45
N ARG A 27 -21.89 -3.73 13.09
CA ARG A 27 -21.87 -3.22 11.71
C ARG A 27 -21.15 -4.15 10.75
N ILE A 28 -20.08 -4.82 11.20
CA ILE A 28 -19.38 -5.83 10.42
C ILE A 28 -20.27 -7.06 10.20
N ASP A 29 -20.92 -7.57 11.24
CA ASP A 29 -21.80 -8.75 11.19
C ASP A 29 -22.98 -8.52 10.24
N GLU A 30 -23.67 -7.37 10.37
CA GLU A 30 -24.74 -6.94 9.45
C GLU A 30 -24.27 -6.81 7.98
N SER A 31 -22.97 -6.59 7.79
CA SER A 31 -22.39 -6.37 6.48
C SER A 31 -21.82 -7.63 5.85
N ILE A 32 -21.56 -8.68 6.63
CA ILE A 32 -21.03 -9.94 6.11
C ILE A 32 -22.18 -10.82 5.62
N SER A 33 -21.93 -11.55 4.55
CA SER A 33 -22.83 -12.55 3.98
C SER A 33 -22.02 -13.69 3.35
N ASP A 34 -22.67 -14.82 3.06
CA ASP A 34 -22.02 -16.04 2.54
C ASP A 34 -21.23 -15.84 1.23
N ASP A 35 -21.49 -14.77 0.49
CA ASP A 35 -20.81 -14.40 -0.75
C ASP A 35 -19.68 -13.37 -0.55
N VAL A 36 -19.46 -12.86 0.66
CA VAL A 36 -18.42 -11.84 0.92
C VAL A 36 -17.16 -12.50 1.47
N ASP A 37 -16.09 -12.47 0.68
CA ASP A 37 -14.78 -12.97 1.09
C ASP A 37 -13.95 -11.88 1.81
N LEU A 38 -14.18 -10.62 1.44
CA LEU A 38 -13.44 -9.49 1.98
C LEU A 38 -14.36 -8.27 2.13
N LEU A 39 -14.41 -7.74 3.34
CA LEU A 39 -15.10 -6.48 3.65
C LEU A 39 -14.06 -5.37 3.81
N GLU A 40 -14.29 -4.23 3.17
CA GLU A 40 -13.54 -3.00 3.41
C GLU A 40 -14.47 -1.92 3.94
N PHE A 41 -13.98 -1.12 4.88
CA PHE A 41 -14.71 -0.01 5.47
C PHE A 41 -13.80 1.21 5.59
N GLY A 42 -14.41 2.36 5.83
CA GLY A 42 -13.70 3.62 6.00
C GLY A 42 -13.12 3.80 7.40
N TYR A 43 -12.26 4.79 7.53
CA TYR A 43 -11.59 5.14 8.76
C TYR A 43 -11.45 6.65 8.94
N TYR A 44 -11.35 7.07 10.19
CA TYR A 44 -10.99 8.43 10.56
C TYR A 44 -9.48 8.51 10.73
N ASN A 45 -8.84 9.45 10.04
CA ASN A 45 -7.42 9.74 10.21
C ASN A 45 -7.27 10.92 11.17
N GLU A 46 -6.83 10.67 12.41
CA GLU A 46 -6.65 11.74 13.40
C GLU A 46 -5.53 12.73 13.03
N GLN A 47 -4.51 12.27 12.29
CA GLN A 47 -3.41 13.13 11.89
C GLN A 47 -3.86 14.24 10.94
N THR A 48 -4.78 13.94 10.02
CA THR A 48 -5.33 14.90 9.05
C THR A 48 -6.70 15.44 9.45
N GLY A 49 -7.38 14.81 10.40
CA GLY A 49 -8.73 15.15 10.81
C GLY A 49 -9.80 14.79 9.77
N THR A 50 -9.57 13.78 8.93
CA THR A 50 -10.42 13.47 7.77
C THR A 50 -10.97 12.04 7.80
N ASN A 51 -12.23 11.90 7.38
CA ASN A 51 -12.82 10.60 7.05
C ASN A 51 -12.34 10.13 5.67
N ILE A 52 -11.89 8.89 5.60
CA ILE A 52 -11.44 8.24 4.38
C ILE A 52 -12.32 7.00 4.15
N VAL A 53 -12.88 6.87 2.96
CA VAL A 53 -13.70 5.71 2.57
C VAL A 53 -12.96 4.82 1.55
N PRO A 54 -13.28 3.53 1.46
CA PRO A 54 -12.71 2.65 0.46
C PRO A 54 -13.03 3.15 -0.95
N HIS A 55 -12.05 3.06 -1.86
CA HIS A 55 -12.31 3.45 -3.23
C HIS A 55 -13.35 2.53 -3.89
N ARG A 56 -14.05 3.04 -4.91
CA ARG A 56 -14.94 2.23 -5.75
C ARG A 56 -14.16 1.38 -6.75
N LEU A 57 -14.51 0.10 -6.87
CA LEU A 57 -13.90 -0.80 -7.85
C LEU A 57 -14.26 -0.35 -9.28
N ARG A 58 -13.25 -0.30 -10.14
CA ARG A 58 -13.42 -0.09 -11.57
C ARG A 58 -13.93 -1.40 -12.21
N LYS A 59 -15.14 -1.36 -12.77
CA LYS A 59 -15.85 -2.52 -13.35
C LYS A 59 -15.07 -3.33 -14.40
N ARG A 60 -14.09 -2.72 -15.09
CA ARG A 60 -13.31 -3.35 -16.17
C ARG A 60 -11.94 -3.83 -15.72
N MET A 61 -11.75 -4.01 -14.41
CA MET A 61 -10.49 -4.41 -13.83
C MET A 61 -10.73 -5.52 -12.81
N SER A 62 -9.77 -6.44 -12.74
CA SER A 62 -9.76 -7.45 -11.68
C SER A 62 -9.61 -6.79 -10.31
N VAL A 63 -9.94 -7.52 -9.25
CA VAL A 63 -9.80 -7.09 -7.85
C VAL A 63 -8.34 -6.75 -7.55
N LEU A 64 -7.39 -7.62 -7.94
CA LEU A 64 -5.97 -7.34 -7.81
C LEU A 64 -5.56 -6.08 -8.58
N SER A 65 -6.05 -5.93 -9.81
CA SER A 65 -5.74 -4.75 -10.62
C SER A 65 -6.27 -3.46 -10.00
N ASN A 66 -7.43 -3.50 -9.33
CA ASN A 66 -7.96 -2.37 -8.58
C ASN A 66 -7.10 -2.05 -7.36
N PHE A 67 -6.70 -3.07 -6.60
CA PHE A 67 -5.76 -2.94 -5.48
C PHE A 67 -4.47 -2.24 -5.89
N MET A 68 -3.91 -2.62 -7.03
CA MET A 68 -2.64 -2.10 -7.54
C MET A 68 -2.76 -0.80 -8.34
N TYR A 69 -3.96 -0.32 -8.66
CA TYR A 69 -4.14 0.75 -9.65
C TYR A 69 -3.50 2.07 -9.23
N GLU A 70 -3.44 2.32 -7.92
CA GLU A 70 -2.88 3.54 -7.34
C GLU A 70 -2.06 3.18 -6.09
N PRO A 71 -0.73 3.05 -6.21
CA PRO A 71 0.17 2.82 -5.07
C PRO A 71 0.08 3.91 -3.99
N TYR A 72 -0.46 5.08 -4.34
CA TYR A 72 -0.65 6.23 -3.45
C TYR A 72 -2.11 6.40 -2.98
N GLY A 73 -3.06 5.62 -3.51
CA GLY A 73 -4.50 5.81 -3.29
C GLY A 73 -5.21 4.62 -2.63
N TYR A 74 -4.66 3.41 -2.71
CA TYR A 74 -5.13 2.28 -1.92
C TYR A 74 -4.41 2.27 -0.58
N LEU A 75 -5.13 2.49 0.51
CA LEU A 75 -4.59 2.20 1.83
C LEU A 75 -4.42 0.68 1.94
N ALA A 76 -3.18 0.20 1.86
CA ALA A 76 -2.85 -1.19 2.10
C ALA A 76 -2.56 -1.43 3.58
N ALA A 77 -3.61 -1.33 4.41
CA ALA A 77 -3.53 -1.51 5.86
C ALA A 77 -4.48 -2.61 6.33
N MET A 78 -3.96 -3.65 6.96
CA MET A 78 -4.76 -4.84 7.33
C MET A 78 -5.95 -4.51 8.24
N TRP A 79 -5.83 -3.48 9.08
CA TRP A 79 -6.85 -3.06 10.04
C TRP A 79 -8.13 -2.47 9.41
N SER A 80 -8.09 -2.06 8.14
CA SER A 80 -9.26 -1.49 7.45
C SER A 80 -10.11 -2.57 6.74
N ARG A 81 -9.96 -3.85 7.14
CA ARG A 81 -10.49 -5.02 6.42
C ARG A 81 -10.95 -6.13 7.35
N VAL A 82 -11.95 -6.88 6.88
CA VAL A 82 -12.32 -8.20 7.43
C VAL A 82 -12.17 -9.23 6.33
N ILE A 83 -11.44 -10.31 6.60
CA ILE A 83 -10.97 -11.25 5.57
C ILE A 83 -11.40 -12.68 5.94
N ARG A 84 -12.15 -13.34 5.05
CA ARG A 84 -12.62 -14.72 5.23
C ARG A 84 -11.50 -15.73 5.01
N ARG A 85 -10.70 -16.03 6.03
CA ARG A 85 -9.68 -17.11 6.02
C ARG A 85 -8.83 -17.27 4.73
N LEU A 86 -8.63 -16.20 3.97
CA LEU A 86 -7.88 -16.23 2.71
C LEU A 86 -6.35 -16.28 2.92
N PHE A 87 -5.89 -16.73 4.08
CA PHE A 87 -4.49 -16.72 4.46
C PHE A 87 -3.76 -18.03 4.15
N GLU A 88 -4.46 -19.09 3.76
CA GLU A 88 -3.83 -20.34 3.35
C GLU A 88 -2.92 -20.12 2.13
N GLY A 89 -1.65 -20.51 2.22
CA GLY A 89 -0.65 -20.25 1.17
C GLY A 89 -0.25 -18.78 1.01
N VAL A 90 -0.68 -17.89 1.91
CA VAL A 90 -0.21 -16.50 1.95
C VAL A 90 1.04 -16.43 2.81
N GLU A 91 2.08 -15.86 2.25
CA GLU A 91 3.35 -15.68 2.93
C GLU A 91 3.44 -14.34 3.64
N HIS A 92 4.02 -14.36 4.84
CA HIS A 92 4.36 -13.12 5.55
C HIS A 92 5.59 -12.46 4.94
N SER A 93 5.56 -11.14 4.87
CA SER A 93 6.75 -10.37 4.52
C SER A 93 7.80 -10.49 5.62
N LYS A 94 9.07 -10.52 5.24
CA LYS A 94 10.19 -10.28 6.16
C LYS A 94 10.47 -8.79 6.35
N ALA A 95 9.84 -7.94 5.55
CA ALA A 95 9.95 -6.49 5.68
C ALA A 95 9.26 -6.03 6.96
N ILE A 96 9.89 -5.09 7.66
CA ILE A 96 9.33 -4.44 8.86
C ILE A 96 8.31 -3.36 8.47
N TYR A 97 8.45 -2.80 7.26
CA TYR A 97 7.58 -1.76 6.72
C TYR A 97 6.89 -2.28 5.47
N THR A 98 5.64 -1.87 5.25
CA THR A 98 4.83 -2.21 4.06
C THR A 98 4.57 -3.72 3.90
N GLU A 99 4.74 -4.48 4.96
CA GLU A 99 4.43 -5.90 5.11
C GLU A 99 2.97 -6.20 4.75
N ASP A 100 2.06 -5.30 5.13
CA ASP A 100 0.64 -5.40 4.82
C ASP A 100 0.40 -5.43 3.32
N TYR A 101 1.11 -4.60 2.54
CA TYR A 101 0.97 -4.58 1.09
C TYR A 101 1.37 -5.93 0.48
N TYR A 102 2.42 -6.57 1.00
CA TYR A 102 2.88 -7.88 0.54
C TYR A 102 1.86 -8.99 0.82
N VAL A 103 1.27 -8.99 2.01
CA VAL A 103 0.22 -9.95 2.41
C VAL A 103 -1.06 -9.70 1.63
N LEU A 104 -1.53 -8.45 1.58
CA LEU A 104 -2.73 -8.06 0.86
C LEU A 104 -2.60 -8.33 -0.63
N TYR A 105 -1.45 -8.07 -1.26
CA TYR A 105 -1.26 -8.41 -2.68
C TYR A 105 -1.60 -9.88 -2.96
N GLN A 106 -1.12 -10.80 -2.13
CA GLN A 106 -1.39 -12.24 -2.28
C GLN A 106 -2.86 -12.58 -2.05
N ILE A 107 -3.51 -11.93 -1.07
CA ILE A 107 -4.95 -12.10 -0.80
C ILE A 107 -5.78 -11.60 -1.99
N TYR A 108 -5.51 -10.40 -2.49
CA TYR A 108 -6.22 -9.82 -3.64
C TYR A 108 -5.97 -10.59 -4.94
N ARG A 109 -4.81 -11.27 -5.07
CA ARG A 109 -4.50 -12.15 -6.20
C ARG A 109 -5.38 -13.40 -6.26
N LYS A 110 -6.04 -13.76 -5.14
CA LYS A 110 -7.09 -14.80 -5.12
C LYS A 110 -8.43 -14.30 -5.66
N GLU A 111 -8.52 -13.02 -6.05
CA GLU A 111 -9.71 -12.37 -6.62
C GLU A 111 -10.96 -12.54 -5.73
N PRO A 112 -10.88 -12.14 -4.44
CA PRO A 112 -11.98 -12.30 -3.50
C PRO A 112 -13.21 -11.50 -3.90
N THR A 113 -14.40 -11.97 -3.53
CA THR A 113 -15.61 -11.15 -3.63
C THR A 113 -15.57 -10.07 -2.55
N ILE A 114 -15.52 -8.79 -2.98
CA ILE A 114 -15.35 -7.65 -2.08
C ILE A 114 -16.66 -6.90 -1.87
N LYS A 115 -17.02 -6.69 -0.61
CA LYS A 115 -18.01 -5.68 -0.21
C LYS A 115 -17.29 -4.46 0.37
N LYS A 116 -17.76 -3.27 0.01
CA LYS A 116 -17.19 -1.99 0.47
C LYS A 116 -18.26 -1.17 1.18
N LEU A 117 -17.94 -0.69 2.37
CA LEU A 117 -18.77 0.19 3.19
C LEU A 117 -18.20 1.60 3.19
N ASP A 118 -19.07 2.59 3.09
CA ASP A 118 -18.69 3.99 3.28
C ASP A 118 -18.68 4.38 4.77
N ASP A 119 -19.11 3.45 5.65
CA ASP A 119 -19.07 3.59 7.10
C ASP A 119 -17.65 3.80 7.62
N ILE A 120 -17.50 4.72 8.57
CA ILE A 120 -16.24 4.97 9.28
C ILE A 120 -16.22 4.10 10.53
N LEU A 121 -15.58 2.95 10.42
CA LEU A 121 -15.59 1.92 11.48
C LEU A 121 -14.31 1.91 12.32
N TYR A 122 -13.24 2.53 11.83
CA TYR A 122 -11.93 2.50 12.47
C TYR A 122 -11.37 3.91 12.68
N TYR A 123 -10.64 4.13 13.77
CA TYR A 123 -10.03 5.42 14.10
C TYR A 123 -8.53 5.24 14.21
N TYR A 124 -7.83 5.72 13.18
CA TYR A 124 -6.37 5.67 13.08
C TYR A 124 -5.77 6.84 13.84
N CYS A 125 -5.17 6.51 14.99
CA CYS A 125 -4.77 7.45 16.01
C CYS A 125 -3.41 8.08 15.72
N LYS A 126 -3.23 9.32 16.18
CA LYS A 126 -1.93 9.97 16.08
C LYS A 126 -1.00 9.46 17.18
N ASN A 127 -0.19 8.45 16.88
CA ASN A 127 0.85 7.99 17.79
C ASN A 127 2.20 8.69 17.52
N SER A 128 2.66 9.50 18.48
CA SER A 128 3.98 10.17 18.40
C SER A 128 5.17 9.20 18.45
N ASN A 129 4.95 7.96 18.89
CA ASN A 129 5.93 6.88 18.89
C ASN A 129 5.73 5.90 17.71
N SER A 130 4.90 6.25 16.72
CA SER A 130 4.66 5.40 15.55
C SER A 130 5.94 5.21 14.75
N ILE A 131 6.29 3.95 14.49
CA ILE A 131 7.47 3.57 13.71
C ILE A 131 7.30 3.96 12.22
N THR A 132 6.06 3.89 11.72
CA THR A 132 5.72 4.05 10.29
C THR A 132 5.96 5.46 9.75
N ASN A 133 6.00 6.47 10.63
CA ASN A 133 6.25 7.88 10.27
C ASN A 133 7.46 8.48 10.99
N ASP A 134 8.30 7.64 11.59
CA ASP A 134 9.48 8.10 12.30
C ASP A 134 10.66 8.32 11.33
N TYR A 135 10.80 9.57 10.88
CA TYR A 135 11.93 10.03 10.07
C TYR A 135 12.96 10.79 10.91
N SER A 136 13.05 10.52 12.22
CA SER A 136 13.99 11.18 13.14
C SER A 136 15.46 10.80 12.88
N ASP A 137 15.70 9.68 12.22
CA ASP A 137 17.03 9.10 12.00
C ASP A 137 17.20 8.66 10.53
N GLU A 138 18.36 8.96 9.95
CA GLU A 138 18.76 8.51 8.61
C GLU A 138 18.69 6.98 8.46
N SER A 139 19.05 6.21 9.49
CA SER A 139 18.97 4.74 9.46
C SER A 139 17.53 4.25 9.28
N LYS A 140 16.56 4.89 9.94
CA LYS A 140 15.13 4.58 9.79
C LYS A 140 14.63 4.95 8.40
N ILE A 141 14.99 6.14 7.90
CA ILE A 141 14.67 6.57 6.53
C ILE A 141 15.18 5.55 5.51
N LYS A 142 16.44 5.09 5.67
CA LYS A 142 17.04 4.08 4.79
C LYS A 142 16.34 2.73 4.91
N GLY A 143 16.03 2.28 6.13
CA GLY A 143 15.29 1.05 6.39
C GLY A 143 13.93 1.02 5.70
N ASN A 144 13.14 2.09 5.83
CA ASN A 144 11.82 2.21 5.21
C ASN A 144 11.93 2.17 3.67
N ALA A 145 12.89 2.91 3.11
CA ALA A 145 13.10 2.96 1.67
C ALA A 145 13.49 1.60 1.07
N ILE A 146 14.39 0.87 1.73
CA ILE A 146 14.80 -0.48 1.32
C ILE A 146 13.61 -1.43 1.43
N ALA A 147 12.89 -1.43 2.56
CA ALA A 147 11.73 -2.30 2.78
C ALA A 147 10.64 -2.12 1.71
N SER A 148 10.30 -0.88 1.35
CA SER A 148 9.30 -0.61 0.29
C SER A 148 9.74 -1.11 -1.09
N LEU A 149 11.03 -1.03 -1.42
CA LEU A 149 11.56 -1.53 -2.69
C LEU A 149 11.64 -3.06 -2.70
N ASP A 150 12.03 -3.66 -1.58
CA ASP A 150 12.12 -5.11 -1.41
C ASP A 150 10.74 -5.77 -1.56
N VAL A 151 9.67 -5.16 -1.04
CA VAL A 151 8.31 -5.65 -1.25
C VAL A 151 7.96 -5.67 -2.73
N GLY A 152 8.15 -4.57 -3.45
CA GLY A 152 7.80 -4.50 -4.87
C GLY A 152 8.58 -5.49 -5.74
N THR A 153 9.90 -5.60 -5.50
CA THR A 153 10.78 -6.52 -6.24
C THR A 153 10.51 -7.98 -5.88
N SER A 154 10.29 -8.30 -4.60
CA SER A 154 9.94 -9.66 -4.17
C SER A 154 8.61 -10.11 -4.75
N LEU A 155 7.59 -9.23 -4.77
CA LEU A 155 6.31 -9.56 -5.40
C LEU A 155 6.48 -9.82 -6.91
N LEU A 156 7.32 -9.02 -7.58
CA LEU A 156 7.61 -9.18 -9.00
C LEU A 156 8.30 -10.51 -9.31
N GLU A 157 9.32 -10.88 -8.54
CA GLU A 157 10.10 -12.08 -8.77
C GLU A 157 9.32 -13.36 -8.45
N ARG A 158 8.42 -13.31 -7.46
CA ARG A 158 7.80 -14.51 -6.89
C ARG A 158 6.39 -14.78 -7.40
N PHE A 159 5.62 -13.74 -7.73
CA PHE A 159 4.20 -13.90 -8.00
C PHE A 159 3.75 -13.34 -9.36
N ALA A 160 4.55 -12.52 -10.04
CA ALA A 160 4.13 -11.85 -11.27
C ALA A 160 4.22 -12.75 -12.52
N ASP A 161 3.44 -13.82 -12.53
CA ASP A 161 3.34 -14.78 -13.63
C ASP A 161 2.58 -14.22 -14.85
N LYS A 162 1.65 -13.28 -14.63
CA LYS A 162 0.89 -12.63 -15.70
C LYS A 162 1.52 -11.31 -16.10
N ARG A 163 1.56 -11.06 -17.42
CA ARG A 163 2.08 -9.81 -18.01
C ARG A 163 1.39 -8.55 -17.46
N ALA A 164 0.11 -8.62 -17.11
CA ALA A 164 -0.60 -7.50 -16.50
C ALA A 164 -0.11 -7.19 -15.08
N GLU A 165 0.15 -8.24 -14.28
CA GLU A 165 0.67 -8.14 -12.91
C GLU A 165 2.11 -7.60 -12.94
N GLN A 166 2.96 -8.15 -13.82
CA GLN A 166 4.32 -7.68 -14.04
C GLN A 166 4.36 -6.17 -14.33
N ARG A 167 3.58 -5.69 -15.29
CA ARG A 167 3.56 -4.26 -15.66
C ARG A 167 3.13 -3.36 -14.50
N ARG A 168 2.18 -3.82 -13.67
CA ARG A 168 1.72 -3.06 -12.51
C ARG A 168 2.76 -3.03 -11.39
N LEU A 169 3.47 -4.14 -11.16
CA LEU A 169 4.56 -4.18 -10.19
C LEU A 169 5.77 -3.37 -10.66
N GLU A 170 6.10 -3.40 -11.95
CA GLU A 170 7.11 -2.50 -12.54
C GLU A 170 6.73 -1.03 -12.31
N ALA A 171 5.46 -0.67 -12.54
CA ALA A 171 4.97 0.68 -12.25
C ALA A 171 5.08 1.03 -10.75
N TYR A 172 4.68 0.11 -9.86
CA TYR A 172 4.83 0.26 -8.41
C TYR A 172 6.30 0.52 -8.03
N ILE A 173 7.22 -0.33 -8.49
CA ILE A 173 8.67 -0.17 -8.21
C ILE A 173 9.18 1.19 -8.71
N CYS A 174 8.79 1.61 -9.92
CA CYS A 174 9.18 2.90 -10.48
C CYS A 174 8.69 4.08 -9.62
N LEU A 175 7.44 4.01 -9.16
CA LEU A 175 6.85 5.05 -8.32
C LEU A 175 7.48 5.07 -6.93
N THR A 176 7.73 3.91 -6.34
CA THR A 176 8.46 3.77 -5.07
C THR A 176 9.86 4.38 -5.20
N CYS A 177 10.62 4.07 -6.26
CA CYS A 177 11.93 4.67 -6.52
C CYS A 177 11.87 6.21 -6.55
N ALA A 178 10.85 6.77 -7.22
CA ALA A 178 10.66 8.21 -7.30
C ALA A 178 10.32 8.83 -5.94
N GLY A 179 9.45 8.15 -5.16
CA GLY A 179 9.06 8.55 -3.81
C GLY A 179 10.23 8.55 -2.83
N VAL A 180 10.97 7.43 -2.74
CA VAL A 180 12.10 7.30 -1.80
C VAL A 180 13.26 8.25 -2.16
N TYR A 181 13.50 8.51 -3.45
CA TYR A 181 14.49 9.49 -3.87
C TYR A 181 14.12 10.91 -3.39
N SER A 182 12.83 11.29 -3.53
CA SER A 182 12.32 12.57 -3.04
C SER A 182 12.38 12.66 -1.51
N LEU A 183 12.08 11.57 -0.80
CA LEU A 183 12.21 11.47 0.65
C LEU A 183 13.66 11.72 1.08
N TYR A 184 14.62 11.06 0.45
CA TYR A 184 16.05 11.25 0.75
C TYR A 184 16.51 12.68 0.48
N ASN A 185 15.99 13.36 -0.54
CA ASN A 185 16.29 14.79 -0.75
C ASN A 185 15.70 15.66 0.36
N ARG A 186 14.46 15.39 0.80
CA ARG A 186 13.80 16.15 1.86
C ARG A 186 14.58 16.11 3.16
N TYR A 187 15.13 14.95 3.52
CA TYR A 187 15.86 14.72 4.77
C TYR A 187 17.39 14.80 4.62
N GLY A 188 17.91 15.24 3.47
CA GLY A 188 19.35 15.43 3.28
C GLY A 188 20.18 14.15 3.18
N VAL A 189 19.57 12.97 3.11
CA VAL A 189 20.26 11.68 2.92
C VAL A 189 20.86 11.63 1.53
N THR A 190 22.19 11.55 1.39
CA THR A 190 22.87 11.60 0.08
C THR A 190 23.25 10.23 -0.47
N ASP A 191 23.61 9.32 0.43
CA ASP A 191 24.02 7.96 0.14
C ASP A 191 22.85 7.10 -0.39
N GLY A 192 23.14 6.13 -1.26
CA GLY A 192 22.14 5.20 -1.84
C GLY A 192 21.24 5.74 -2.95
N LYS A 193 21.18 7.06 -3.21
CA LYS A 193 20.30 7.64 -4.25
C LYS A 193 20.52 7.09 -5.66
N ALA A 194 21.76 6.78 -6.02
CA ALA A 194 22.11 6.23 -7.33
C ALA A 194 21.46 4.86 -7.56
N GLU A 195 21.26 4.10 -6.48
CA GLU A 195 20.65 2.77 -6.54
C GLU A 195 19.19 2.86 -6.96
N PHE A 196 18.43 3.81 -6.42
CA PHE A 196 17.02 4.01 -6.80
C PHE A 196 16.88 4.37 -8.28
N VAL A 197 17.82 5.16 -8.83
CA VAL A 197 17.85 5.48 -10.26
C VAL A 197 18.18 4.23 -11.09
N ARG A 198 19.09 3.38 -10.61
CA ARG A 198 19.45 2.12 -11.26
C ARG A 198 18.26 1.15 -11.29
N ILE A 199 17.60 0.94 -10.15
CA ILE A 199 16.41 0.09 -10.03
C ILE A 199 15.27 0.62 -10.90
N PHE A 200 15.02 1.93 -10.88
CA PHE A 200 14.03 2.56 -11.75
C PHE A 200 14.31 2.26 -13.22
N ARG A 201 15.55 2.47 -13.70
CA ARG A 201 15.93 2.23 -15.09
C ARG A 201 15.79 0.76 -15.51
N LYS A 202 15.97 -0.18 -14.56
CA LYS A 202 15.77 -1.62 -14.81
C LYS A 202 14.30 -1.97 -15.06
N HIS A 203 13.35 -1.28 -14.42
CA HIS A 203 11.93 -1.65 -14.43
C HIS A 203 11.04 -0.71 -15.23
N VAL A 204 11.50 0.49 -15.57
CA VAL A 204 10.71 1.43 -16.38
C VAL A 204 10.46 0.86 -17.77
N SER A 205 9.19 0.66 -18.11
CA SER A 205 8.76 0.06 -19.36
C SER A 205 7.55 0.80 -19.95
N LEU A 206 7.33 0.68 -21.26
CA LEU A 206 6.10 1.16 -21.88
C LEU A 206 4.87 0.49 -21.24
N GLY A 207 5.01 -0.76 -20.80
CA GLY A 207 3.96 -1.48 -20.08
C GLY A 207 3.61 -0.83 -18.75
N ALA A 208 4.61 -0.55 -17.91
CA ALA A 208 4.47 0.16 -16.64
C ALA A 208 3.85 1.56 -16.82
N PHE A 209 4.27 2.26 -17.88
CA PHE A 209 3.69 3.53 -18.24
C PHE A 209 2.21 3.40 -18.60
N MET A 210 1.83 2.46 -19.47
CA MET A 210 0.47 2.34 -19.98
C MET A 210 -0.57 1.94 -18.92
N VAL A 211 -0.19 1.15 -17.91
CA VAL A 211 -1.10 0.70 -16.84
C VAL A 211 -1.36 1.74 -15.75
N SER A 212 -0.60 2.84 -15.77
CA SER A 212 -0.62 3.91 -14.77
C SER A 212 -1.68 4.99 -15.07
N GLY A 213 -2.25 5.58 -14.01
CA GLY A 213 -3.07 6.79 -14.10
C GLY A 213 -2.27 8.03 -14.54
N LEU A 214 -2.94 9.17 -14.76
CA LEU A 214 -2.29 10.39 -15.27
C LEU A 214 -1.17 10.90 -14.34
N ILE A 215 -1.44 11.03 -13.04
CA ILE A 215 -0.46 11.54 -12.08
C ILE A 215 0.75 10.58 -11.97
N PRO A 216 0.59 9.25 -11.77
CA PRO A 216 1.72 8.34 -11.76
C PRO A 216 2.52 8.32 -13.08
N LYS A 217 1.86 8.46 -14.24
CA LYS A 217 2.55 8.62 -15.53
C LYS A 217 3.47 9.84 -15.55
N MET A 218 2.98 10.98 -15.05
CA MET A 218 3.80 12.19 -14.94
C MET A 218 4.99 11.98 -13.99
N VAL A 219 4.78 11.30 -12.86
CA VAL A 219 5.87 10.96 -11.93
C VAL A 219 6.95 10.12 -12.63
N ILE A 220 6.55 9.04 -13.30
CA ILE A 220 7.48 8.15 -14.03
C ILE A 220 8.25 8.93 -15.11
N LEU A 221 7.57 9.78 -15.90
CA LEU A 221 8.20 10.56 -16.96
C LEU A 221 9.20 11.58 -16.40
N ILE A 222 8.77 12.40 -15.44
CA ILE A 222 9.60 13.47 -14.87
C ILE A 222 10.81 12.86 -14.14
N PHE A 223 10.60 11.79 -13.38
CA PHE A 223 11.70 11.10 -12.70
C PHE A 223 12.67 10.46 -13.69
N GLY A 224 12.18 9.86 -14.78
CA GLY A 224 13.01 9.29 -15.84
C GLY A 224 13.85 10.34 -16.56
N LEU A 225 13.33 11.55 -16.76
CA LEU A 225 14.07 12.67 -17.35
C LEU A 225 15.05 13.30 -16.36
N SER A 226 14.62 13.56 -15.14
CA SER A 226 15.44 14.18 -14.09
C SER A 226 14.90 13.88 -12.70
N PRO A 227 15.55 12.96 -11.95
CA PRO A 227 15.22 12.67 -10.55
C PRO A 227 15.24 13.92 -9.66
N LYS A 228 16.18 14.84 -9.91
CA LYS A 228 16.29 16.11 -9.18
C LYS A 228 15.10 17.03 -9.46
N LEU A 229 14.66 17.13 -10.71
CA LEU A 229 13.47 17.93 -11.07
C LEU A 229 12.22 17.35 -10.43
N HIS A 230 12.02 16.03 -10.53
CA HIS A 230 10.91 15.35 -9.86
C HIS A 230 10.87 15.69 -8.37
N SER A 231 12.01 15.57 -7.67
CA SER A 231 12.07 15.86 -6.25
C SER A 231 11.74 17.31 -5.90
N LYS A 232 12.19 18.27 -6.72
CA LYS A 232 11.89 19.69 -6.51
C LYS A 232 10.40 20.00 -6.72
N LEU A 233 9.76 19.35 -7.69
CA LEU A 233 8.31 19.47 -7.90
C LEU A 233 7.53 18.81 -6.77
N SER A 234 7.97 17.63 -6.31
CA SER A 234 7.34 16.90 -5.20
C SER A 234 7.37 17.70 -3.89
N SER A 235 8.44 18.44 -3.59
CA SER A 235 8.47 19.31 -2.41
C SER A 235 7.45 20.44 -2.49
N LEU A 236 7.20 21.01 -3.66
CA LEU A 236 6.22 22.11 -3.82
C LEU A 236 4.78 21.67 -3.58
N ILE A 237 4.46 20.40 -3.86
CA ILE A 237 3.11 19.84 -3.69
C ILE A 237 2.84 19.51 -2.21
N ASN A 238 3.85 19.04 -1.48
CA ASN A 238 3.72 18.59 -0.09
C ASN A 238 3.84 19.72 0.96
N HIS A 239 4.04 20.97 0.53
CA HIS A 239 4.07 22.17 1.40
C HIS A 239 2.74 22.97 1.36
N ARG A 240 1.65 22.35 0.90
CA ARG A 240 0.28 22.82 1.07
C ARG A 240 -0.46 21.86 1.98
#